data_AF-A0A5C1I5R0-F1
#
_entry.id   AF-A0A5C1I5R0-F1
#
_cell.length_a   1.000
_cell.length_b   1.000
_cell.length_c   1.000
_cell.angle_alpha   90.00
_cell.angle_beta   90.00
_cell.angle_gamma   90.00
#
_symmetry.space_group_name_H-M   'P 1'
#
loop_
_entity.id
_entity.type
_entity.pdbx_description
1 polymer ?
#
loop_
_entity_poly.entity_id
_entity_poly.type
_entity_poly.pdbx_seq_one_letter_code
_entity_poly.pdbx_strand_id
1 'polypeptide(L)'
;MNIFVGSLPFSLGEADLKQLFEAYGEVNSVKIIIDRESGRSKGFGFIEMADDEAAQQAISGLNGSEVKGRSIAVSQAEEKKPGGDRRSSGGGYGGGNRGGGGYGGGNRGGGGGGYSRDNRGGGGKSW
;
A
#
# COMPACT_ATOMS: atom_id res chain seq x y z
N MET A 1 11.28 -8.61 3.58
CA MET A 1 10.63 -7.46 4.27
C MET A 1 11.28 -6.12 3.93
N ASN A 2 10.49 -5.04 3.80
CA ASN A 2 11.00 -3.67 3.72
C ASN A 2 11.02 -2.97 5.08
N ILE A 3 12.12 -2.28 5.38
CA ILE A 3 12.38 -1.60 6.64
C ILE A 3 12.65 -0.12 6.36
N PHE A 4 12.01 0.75 7.13
CA PHE A 4 12.26 2.18 7.16
C PHE A 4 13.24 2.51 8.27
N VAL A 5 14.25 3.31 7.95
CA VAL A 5 15.22 3.81 8.92
C VAL A 5 15.23 5.33 8.87
N GLY A 6 14.85 5.99 9.95
CA GLY A 6 14.79 7.44 10.10
C GLY A 6 15.72 7.98 11.18
N SER A 7 15.84 9.31 11.25
CA SER A 7 16.71 10.01 12.20
C SER A 7 18.20 9.61 12.09
N LEU A 8 18.64 9.27 10.88
CA LEU A 8 20.03 8.93 10.59
C LEU A 8 20.93 10.18 10.62
N PRO A 9 22.12 10.10 11.23
CA PRO A 9 23.11 11.17 11.11
C PRO A 9 23.65 11.22 9.68
N PHE A 10 23.99 12.42 9.20
CA PHE A 10 24.50 12.62 7.83
C PHE A 10 25.80 11.86 7.53
N SER A 11 26.53 11.44 8.58
CA SER A 11 27.75 10.64 8.47
C SER A 11 27.49 9.13 8.37
N LEU A 12 26.24 8.69 8.30
CA LEU A 12 25.86 7.28 8.22
C LEU A 12 25.34 6.99 6.81
N GLY A 13 26.07 6.14 6.10
CA GLY A 13 25.82 5.81 4.70
C GLY A 13 25.16 4.44 4.53
N GLU A 14 24.93 4.08 3.27
CA GLU A 14 24.32 2.80 2.89
C GLU A 14 25.18 1.61 3.35
N ALA A 15 26.50 1.76 3.33
CA ALA A 15 27.44 0.75 3.81
C ALA A 15 27.32 0.49 5.32
N ASP A 16 27.22 1.55 6.14
CA ASP A 16 27.05 1.39 7.59
C ASP A 16 25.71 0.69 7.90
N LEU A 17 24.63 1.09 7.22
CA LEU A 17 23.31 0.46 7.37
C LEU A 17 23.34 -1.01 6.97
N LYS A 18 23.94 -1.33 5.82
CA LYS A 18 24.07 -2.71 5.35
C LYS A 18 24.77 -3.56 6.41
N GLN A 19 25.90 -3.10 6.92
CA GLN A 19 26.67 -3.82 7.93
C GLN A 19 25.91 -4.00 9.26
N LEU A 20 25.14 -2.99 9.69
CA LEU A 20 24.29 -3.11 10.89
C LEU A 20 23.21 -4.19 10.73
N PHE A 21 22.55 -4.22 9.58
CA PHE A 21 21.44 -5.14 9.33
C PHE A 21 21.93 -6.55 8.95
N GLU A 22 23.12 -6.67 8.35
CA GLU A 22 23.81 -7.95 8.08
C GLU A 22 24.10 -8.75 9.34
N ALA A 23 24.18 -8.10 10.52
CA ALA A 23 24.31 -8.80 11.80
C ALA A 23 23.05 -9.60 12.20
N TYR A 24 21.88 -9.25 11.64
CA TYR A 24 20.60 -9.90 11.93
C TYR A 24 20.18 -10.86 10.81
N GLY A 25 20.51 -10.55 9.56
CA GLY A 25 20.19 -11.41 8.42
C GLY A 25 20.66 -10.85 7.07
N GLU A 26 20.31 -11.52 5.98
CA GLU A 26 20.74 -11.12 4.64
C GLU A 26 19.98 -9.87 4.15
N VAL A 27 20.76 -8.89 3.67
CA VAL A 27 20.26 -7.62 3.12
C VAL A 27 20.25 -7.68 1.59
N ASN A 28 19.07 -7.58 0.99
CA ASN A 28 18.91 -7.54 -0.46
C ASN A 28 19.30 -6.18 -1.04
N SER A 29 18.85 -5.10 -0.41
CA SER A 29 19.01 -3.75 -0.95
C SER A 29 18.99 -2.69 0.15
N VAL A 30 19.77 -1.63 -0.04
CA VAL A 30 19.81 -0.46 0.85
C VAL A 30 19.67 0.78 -0.02
N LYS A 31 18.84 1.73 0.43
CA LYS A 31 18.60 2.98 -0.30
C LYS A 31 18.44 4.15 0.67
N ILE A 32 19.37 5.10 0.62
CA ILE A 32 19.23 6.36 1.39
C ILE A 32 18.49 7.41 0.58
N ILE A 33 17.57 8.13 1.23
CA ILE A 33 16.85 9.23 0.62
C ILE A 33 17.61 10.52 0.86
N ILE A 34 18.19 11.04 -0.23
CA ILE A 34 18.81 12.36 -0.27
C ILE A 34 17.85 13.39 -0.84
N ASP A 35 17.93 14.59 -0.32
CA ASP A 35 17.25 15.75 -0.85
C ASP A 35 17.94 16.15 -2.16
N ARG A 36 17.21 16.09 -3.29
CA ARG A 36 17.78 16.39 -4.61
C ARG A 36 18.09 17.87 -4.81
N GLU A 37 17.46 18.76 -4.06
CA GLU A 37 17.63 20.20 -4.20
C GLU A 37 18.88 20.69 -3.46
N SER A 38 19.07 20.24 -2.23
CA SER A 38 20.23 20.59 -1.39
C SER A 38 21.40 19.60 -1.48
N GLY A 39 21.18 18.42 -2.06
CA GLY A 39 22.16 17.32 -2.09
C GLY A 39 22.43 16.72 -0.71
N ARG A 40 21.68 17.09 0.34
CA ARG A 40 21.88 16.62 1.71
C ARG A 40 21.01 15.40 1.98
N SER A 41 21.52 14.44 2.74
CA SER A 41 20.70 13.32 3.21
C SER A 41 19.50 13.85 3.99
N LYS A 42 18.30 13.32 3.75
CA LYS A 42 17.13 13.72 4.56
C LYS A 42 17.14 13.07 5.95
N GLY A 43 18.18 12.28 6.24
CA GLY A 43 18.34 11.56 7.50
C GLY A 43 17.41 10.34 7.56
N PHE A 44 17.01 9.78 6.42
CA PHE A 44 16.25 8.54 6.37
C PHE A 44 16.53 7.72 5.11
N GLY A 45 16.24 6.43 5.19
CA GLY A 45 16.46 5.45 4.14
C GLY A 45 15.54 4.24 4.29
N PHE A 46 15.66 3.33 3.31
CA PHE A 46 14.92 2.08 3.24
C PHE A 46 15.90 0.92 3.05
N ILE A 47 15.59 -0.21 3.67
CA ILE A 47 16.37 -1.44 3.58
C ILE A 47 15.42 -2.58 3.24
N GLU A 48 15.79 -3.40 2.27
CA GLU A 48 15.11 -4.63 1.93
C GLU A 48 15.90 -5.81 2.49
N MET A 49 15.26 -6.58 3.37
CA MET A 49 15.79 -7.81 3.95
C MET A 49 15.21 -9.03 3.23
N ALA A 50 16.04 -10.07 3.06
CA ALA A 50 15.62 -11.34 2.48
C ALA A 50 14.59 -12.09 3.35
N ASP A 51 14.76 -12.02 4.67
CA ASP A 51 13.94 -12.74 5.65
C ASP A 51 13.13 -11.77 6.53
N ASP A 52 11.85 -12.09 6.74
CA ASP A 52 10.93 -11.27 7.53
C ASP A 52 11.14 -11.43 9.04
N GLU A 53 11.58 -12.58 9.52
CA GLU A 53 11.89 -12.81 10.93
C GLU A 53 13.15 -12.04 11.34
N ALA A 54 14.21 -12.15 10.54
CA ALA A 54 15.46 -11.38 10.71
C ALA A 54 15.19 -9.87 10.68
N ALA A 55 14.31 -9.42 9.79
CA ALA A 55 13.91 -8.02 9.71
C ALA A 55 13.17 -7.53 10.96
N GLN A 56 12.24 -8.33 11.51
CA GLN A 56 11.56 -7.99 12.76
C GLN A 56 12.52 -7.92 13.95
N GLN A 57 13.48 -8.85 14.03
CA GLN A 57 14.53 -8.81 15.05
C GLN A 57 15.40 -7.57 14.93
N ALA A 58 15.80 -7.20 13.70
CA ALA A 58 16.56 -5.98 13.45
C ALA A 58 15.76 -4.73 13.85
N ILE A 59 14.46 -4.65 13.50
CA ILE A 59 13.59 -3.55 13.91
C ILE A 59 13.53 -3.45 15.44
N SER A 60 13.25 -4.54 16.14
CA SER A 60 13.11 -4.52 17.60
C SER A 60 14.44 -4.25 18.32
N GLY A 61 15.57 -4.62 17.72
CA GLY A 61 16.90 -4.45 18.30
C GLY A 61 17.54 -3.09 18.03
N LEU A 62 17.27 -2.51 16.86
CA LEU A 62 17.89 -1.26 16.40
C LEU A 62 16.99 -0.03 16.55
N ASN A 63 15.67 -0.21 16.70
CA ASN A 63 14.77 0.91 16.88
C ASN A 63 15.02 1.62 18.22
N GLY A 64 15.31 2.93 18.16
CA GLY A 64 15.63 3.73 19.34
C GLY A 64 17.09 3.60 19.80
N SER A 65 17.92 2.82 19.11
CA SER A 65 19.35 2.72 19.43
C SER A 65 20.06 4.04 19.14
N GLU A 66 21.01 4.40 19.99
CA GLU A 66 21.82 5.60 19.80
C GLU A 66 23.02 5.30 18.89
N VAL A 67 23.05 5.91 17.70
CA VAL A 67 24.13 5.73 16.74
C VAL A 67 24.78 7.08 16.44
N LYS A 68 26.09 7.18 16.69
CA LYS A 68 26.88 8.42 16.53
C LYS A 68 26.23 9.63 17.24
N GLY A 69 25.66 9.42 18.44
CA GLY A 69 25.02 10.46 19.26
C GLY A 69 23.61 10.85 18.82
N ARG A 70 22.93 10.03 18.00
CA ARG A 70 21.56 10.26 17.56
C ARG A 70 20.74 8.97 17.64
N SER A 71 19.56 9.03 18.24
CA SER A 71 18.63 7.91 18.24
C SER A 71 18.10 7.68 16.83
N ILE A 72 18.32 6.48 16.31
CA ILE A 72 17.77 6.05 15.02
C ILE A 72 16.36 5.50 15.24
N ALA A 73 15.47 5.74 14.28
CA ALA A 73 14.14 5.16 14.27
C ALA A 73 14.13 4.04 13.24
N VAL A 74 13.77 2.82 13.64
CA VAL A 74 13.68 1.67 12.74
C VAL A 74 12.27 1.12 12.83
N SER A 75 11.59 0.98 11.69
CA SER A 75 10.24 0.45 11.65
C SER A 75 10.00 -0.33 10.37
N GLN A 76 8.97 -1.17 10.35
CA GLN A 76 8.52 -1.79 9.10
C GLN A 76 8.14 -0.69 8.10
N ALA A 77 8.71 -0.74 6.90
CA ALA A 77 8.31 0.18 5.84
C ALA A 77 7.00 -0.30 5.23
N GLU A 78 6.05 0.62 5.09
CA GLU A 78 4.89 0.38 4.24
C GLU A 78 5.33 0.40 2.78
N GLU A 79 5.61 -0.79 2.24
CA GLU A 79 5.75 -0.96 0.81
C GLU A 79 4.37 -0.69 0.19
N LYS A 80 4.18 0.54 -0.32
CA LYS A 80 3.04 0.84 -1.19
C LYS A 80 3.18 -0.02 -2.44
N LYS A 81 2.64 -1.24 -2.41
CA LYS A 81 2.47 -2.06 -3.61
C LYS A 81 1.73 -1.20 -4.64
N PRO A 82 2.30 -0.91 -5.82
CA PRO A 82 1.54 -0.27 -6.89
C PRO A 82 0.54 -1.30 -7.44
N GLY A 83 -0.65 -1.39 -6.81
CA GLY A 83 -1.77 -2.21 -7.32
C GLY A 83 -2.16 -3.43 -6.48
N GLY A 84 -2.35 -3.27 -5.16
CA GLY A 84 -2.99 -4.29 -4.32
C GLY A 84 -4.38 -3.85 -3.87
N ASP A 85 -5.39 -4.58 -4.34
CA ASP A 85 -6.80 -4.47 -4.00
C ASP A 85 -7.08 -4.16 -2.53
N ARG A 86 -7.92 -3.15 -2.29
CA ARG A 86 -8.60 -2.93 -1.02
C ARG A 86 -9.45 -4.16 -0.67
N ARG A 87 -8.88 -5.12 0.05
CA ARG A 87 -9.59 -6.15 0.82
C ARG A 87 -8.93 -6.15 2.19
N SER A 88 -9.59 -6.06 3.35
CA SER A 88 -10.99 -6.06 3.75
C SER A 88 -10.93 -6.00 5.29
N SER A 89 -11.70 -5.15 5.99
CA SER A 89 -12.03 -5.38 7.40
C SER A 89 -13.24 -4.55 7.82
N GLY A 90 -14.37 -5.23 8.01
CA GLY A 90 -15.60 -4.61 8.50
C GLY A 90 -16.82 -5.53 8.44
N GLY A 91 -16.90 -6.49 9.37
CA GLY A 91 -18.18 -7.00 9.88
C GLY A 91 -18.71 -8.30 9.28
N GLY A 92 -18.43 -9.42 9.97
CA GLY A 92 -19.26 -10.61 9.86
C GLY A 92 -20.54 -10.45 10.68
N TYR A 93 -21.67 -10.88 10.12
CA TYR A 93 -22.79 -11.39 10.90
C TYR A 93 -23.33 -12.61 10.15
N GLY A 94 -23.17 -13.77 10.78
CA GLY A 94 -23.86 -14.99 10.40
C GLY A 94 -25.30 -14.96 10.87
N GLY A 95 -26.10 -15.80 10.22
CA GLY A 95 -27.21 -16.50 10.85
C GLY A 95 -28.60 -15.90 10.68
N GLY A 96 -29.51 -16.72 10.18
CA GLY A 96 -30.90 -16.67 10.65
C GLY A 96 -31.98 -16.85 9.59
N ASN A 97 -32.21 -18.09 9.17
CA ASN A 97 -33.53 -18.52 8.69
C ASN A 97 -34.59 -18.27 9.78
N ARG A 98 -35.47 -17.26 9.62
CA ARG A 98 -36.77 -17.20 10.30
C ARG A 98 -37.82 -16.46 9.46
N GLY A 99 -38.81 -17.21 8.97
CA GLY A 99 -40.22 -16.81 9.02
C GLY A 99 -40.83 -16.05 7.83
N GLY A 100 -41.63 -16.78 7.03
CA GLY A 100 -43.10 -16.60 7.02
C GLY A 100 -43.77 -15.52 6.14
N GLY A 101 -44.76 -15.96 5.35
CA GLY A 101 -45.86 -15.16 4.76
C GLY A 101 -45.66 -14.83 3.27
N GLY A 102 -46.41 -15.38 2.31
CA GLY A 102 -47.81 -15.04 1.96
C GLY A 102 -47.82 -13.65 1.31
N TYR A 103 -48.21 -13.34 0.07
CA TYR A 103 -49.41 -13.59 -0.79
C TYR A 103 -48.98 -13.19 -2.22
N GLY A 104 -49.38 -13.82 -3.34
CA GLY A 104 -50.69 -13.67 -3.98
C GLY A 104 -50.70 -12.61 -5.09
N GLY A 105 -50.77 -13.05 -6.37
CA GLY A 105 -51.28 -12.30 -7.54
C GLY A 105 -50.26 -11.38 -8.26
N GLY A 106 -50.21 -11.25 -9.58
CA GLY A 106 -51.03 -11.76 -10.68
C GLY A 106 -50.63 -10.98 -11.95
N ASN A 107 -50.50 -11.68 -13.08
CA ASN A 107 -50.16 -11.12 -14.39
C ASN A 107 -51.21 -10.12 -14.92
N ARG A 108 -50.78 -8.89 -15.24
CA ARG A 108 -51.32 -7.97 -16.26
C ARG A 108 -50.17 -7.01 -16.62
N GLY A 109 -49.78 -6.69 -17.85
CA GLY A 109 -50.29 -6.89 -19.20
C GLY A 109 -49.57 -5.85 -20.10
N GLY A 110 -49.55 -6.10 -21.42
CA GLY A 110 -49.13 -5.14 -22.47
C GLY A 110 -47.64 -5.16 -22.80
N GLY A 111 -47.15 -5.58 -23.97
CA GLY A 111 -47.77 -5.55 -25.30
C GLY A 111 -47.51 -4.20 -25.95
N GLY A 112 -46.34 -4.01 -26.55
CA GLY A 112 -45.95 -2.77 -27.25
C GLY A 112 -44.85 -3.05 -28.26
N GLY A 113 -45.22 -3.59 -29.42
CA GLY A 113 -44.37 -3.66 -30.60
C GLY A 113 -44.54 -2.42 -31.48
N GLY A 114 -43.64 -2.27 -32.46
CA GLY A 114 -43.92 -1.47 -33.66
C GLY A 114 -42.91 -0.37 -33.95
N TYR A 115 -41.96 -0.73 -34.81
CA TYR A 115 -41.08 0.10 -35.63
C TYR A 115 -41.84 1.07 -36.56
N SER A 116 -41.09 2.01 -37.12
CA SER A 116 -41.45 3.13 -38.02
C SER A 116 -41.53 4.44 -37.23
N ARG A 117 -40.78 5.49 -37.54
CA ARG A 117 -40.47 6.11 -38.85
C ARG A 117 -39.62 7.35 -38.45
N ASP A 118 -38.50 7.76 -39.04
CA ASP A 118 -38.30 8.35 -40.35
C ASP A 118 -36.90 8.99 -40.39
N ASN A 119 -36.30 8.98 -41.59
CA ASN A 119 -35.35 9.94 -42.19
C ASN A 119 -34.25 10.59 -41.32
N ARG A 120 -32.99 10.19 -41.49
CA ARG A 120 -32.06 10.63 -42.55
C ARG A 120 -31.50 12.04 -42.31
N GLY A 121 -30.22 12.05 -41.94
CA GLY A 121 -29.23 12.85 -42.67
C GLY A 121 -28.91 14.24 -42.11
N GLY A 122 -27.67 14.35 -41.63
CA GLY A 122 -26.73 15.29 -42.27
C GLY A 122 -26.39 16.55 -41.49
N GLY A 123 -25.09 16.70 -41.23
CA GLY A 123 -24.34 17.97 -41.13
C GLY A 123 -24.66 18.84 -39.91
N GLY A 124 -23.73 19.38 -39.13
CA GLY A 124 -22.31 19.67 -39.37
C GLY A 124 -22.06 21.12 -38.95
N LYS A 125 -20.89 21.38 -38.33
CA LYS A 125 -20.29 22.72 -38.08
C LYS A 125 -21.08 23.51 -37.03
N SER A 126 -20.60 24.43 -36.20
CA SER A 126 -19.48 25.40 -36.10
C SER A 126 -19.77 26.10 -34.73
N TRP A 127 -18.89 26.70 -33.93
CA TRP A 127 -17.52 27.20 -33.99
C TRP A 127 -16.90 27.00 -32.61
#